data_AF-A0A0P9SCP6-F1
#
_entry.id   AF-A0A0P9SCP6-F1
#
_cell.length_a   1.000
_cell.length_b   1.000
_cell.length_c   1.000
_cell.angle_alpha   90.00
_cell.angle_beta   90.00
_cell.angle_gamma   90.00
#
_symmetry.space_group_name_H-M   'P 1'
#
loop_
_entity.id
_entity.type
_entity.pdbx_description
1 polymer ?
#
loop_
_entity_poly.entity_id
_entity_poly.type
_entity_poly.pdbx_seq_one_letter_code
_entity_poly.pdbx_strand_id
1 'polypeptide(L)'
;RYFAYSIVNRERELGSFESFMRSLDAYAYNHNSFLKQGFSENLPLSSIRATVKSVGRWTWDRYTGDRRCHRGAMQLDGSLSLTERQSLA
;
A
#
# COMPACT_ATOMS: atom_id res chain seq x y z
N ARG A 1 5.09 -2.11 2.53
CA ARG A 1 3.70 -1.77 2.11
C ARG A 1 3.35 -2.29 0.71
N TYR A 2 4.18 -2.11 -0.31
CA TYR A 2 3.84 -2.52 -1.69
C TYR A 2 3.53 -4.02 -1.82
N PHE A 3 4.25 -4.87 -1.09
CA PHE A 3 3.92 -6.30 -1.02
C PHE A 3 2.49 -6.57 -0.51
N ALA A 4 2.00 -5.80 0.46
CA ALA A 4 0.63 -5.95 0.95
C ALA A 4 -0.39 -5.63 -0.15
N TYR A 5 -0.15 -4.57 -0.92
CA TYR A 5 -0.98 -4.19 -2.06
C TYR A 5 -0.99 -5.24 -3.17
N SER A 6 0.12 -5.93 -3.40
CA SER A 6 0.21 -6.95 -4.45
C SER A 6 -0.52 -8.25 -4.11
N ILE A 7 -0.72 -8.57 -2.83
CA ILE A 7 -1.33 -9.85 -2.42
C ILE A 7 -2.75 -9.73 -1.87
N VAL A 8 -3.19 -8.54 -1.45
CA VAL A 8 -4.47 -8.38 -0.73
C VAL A 8 -5.69 -8.85 -1.52
N ASN A 9 -5.75 -8.60 -2.83
CA ASN A 9 -6.90 -9.04 -3.63
C ASN A 9 -6.95 -10.58 -3.72
N ARG A 10 -5.81 -11.21 -3.99
CA ARG A 10 -5.70 -12.68 -3.99
C ARG A 10 -6.09 -13.29 -2.65
N GLU A 11 -5.65 -12.71 -1.54
CA GLU A 11 -5.97 -13.23 -0.19
C GLU A 11 -7.43 -12.98 0.21
N ARG A 12 -8.09 -11.94 -0.30
CA ARG A 12 -9.54 -11.77 -0.13
C ARG A 12 -10.36 -12.76 -0.94
N GLU A 13 -9.88 -13.13 -2.13
CA GLU A 13 -10.56 -14.06 -3.04
C GLU A 13 -10.36 -15.53 -2.62
N LEU A 14 -9.15 -15.91 -2.20
CA LEU A 14 -8.74 -17.30 -2.00
C LEU A 14 -8.38 -17.64 -0.55
N GLY A 15 -8.29 -16.65 0.33
CA GLY A 15 -7.74 -16.80 1.68
C GLY A 15 -8.58 -16.12 2.75
N SER A 16 -7.91 -15.63 3.79
CA SER A 16 -8.52 -14.92 4.90
C SER A 16 -7.64 -13.76 5.36
N PHE A 17 -8.18 -12.91 6.23
CA PHE A 17 -7.37 -11.87 6.86
C PHE A 17 -6.18 -12.46 7.64
N GLU A 18 -6.35 -13.63 8.25
CA GLU A 18 -5.28 -14.30 9.00
C GLU A 18 -4.15 -14.80 8.09
N SER A 19 -4.48 -15.44 6.95
CA SER A 19 -3.47 -15.88 5.98
C SER A 19 -2.71 -14.72 5.35
N PHE A 20 -3.42 -13.61 5.09
CA PHE A 20 -2.82 -12.35 4.65
C PHE A 20 -1.84 -11.80 5.70
N MET A 21 -2.26 -11.68 6.96
CA MET A 21 -1.43 -11.19 8.06
C MET A 21 -0.18 -12.06 8.26
N ARG A 22 -0.33 -13.40 8.24
CA ARG A 22 0.80 -14.33 8.34
C ARG A 22 1.80 -14.14 7.20
N SER A 23 1.32 -13.91 5.98
CA SER A 23 2.18 -13.64 4.81
C SER A 23 2.93 -12.32 4.96
N LEU A 24 2.29 -11.28 5.52
CA LEU A 24 2.95 -10.01 5.80
C LEU A 24 4.00 -10.12 6.90
N ASP A 25 3.71 -10.85 7.98
CA ASP A 25 4.65 -11.06 9.08
C ASP A 25 5.91 -11.78 8.58
N ALA A 26 5.75 -12.86 7.81
CA ALA A 26 6.86 -13.60 7.23
C ALA A 26 7.69 -12.70 6.28
N TYR A 27 7.02 -11.94 5.41
CA TYR A 27 7.69 -11.03 4.49
C TYR A 27 8.49 -9.95 5.24
N ALA A 28 7.89 -9.31 6.25
CA ALA A 28 8.51 -8.23 7.00
C ALA A 28 9.68 -8.74 7.86
N TYR A 29 9.55 -9.91 8.47
CA TYR A 29 10.63 -10.56 9.19
C TYR A 29 11.84 -10.84 8.28
N ASN A 30 11.61 -11.41 7.09
CA ASN A 30 12.67 -11.73 6.15
C ASN A 30 13.36 -10.49 5.55
N HIS A 31 12.64 -9.36 5.46
CA HIS A 31 13.17 -8.10 4.95
C HIS A 31 13.81 -7.23 6.05
N ASN A 32 13.71 -7.62 7.33
CA ASN A 32 14.34 -6.93 8.45
C ASN A 32 15.86 -7.08 8.42
N SER A 33 16.52 -6.23 7.64
CA SER A 33 17.94 -6.30 7.32
C SER A 33 18.66 -4.97 7.55
N PHE A 34 18.15 -4.14 8.47
CA PHE A 34 18.72 -2.82 8.79
C PHE A 34 20.19 -2.92 9.21
N LEU A 35 20.58 -3.96 9.94
CA LEU A 35 21.98 -4.20 10.28
C LEU A 35 22.87 -4.32 9.03
N LYS A 36 22.39 -5.03 7.99
CA LYS A 36 23.10 -5.16 6.71
C LYS A 36 23.13 -3.86 5.89
N GLN A 37 22.24 -2.93 6.20
CA GLN A 37 22.14 -1.62 5.55
C GLN A 37 22.94 -0.53 6.29
N GLY A 38 23.72 -0.90 7.32
CA GLY A 38 24.58 0.01 8.07
C GLY A 38 23.94 0.64 9.31
N PHE A 39 22.75 0.18 9.72
CA PHE A 39 22.18 0.55 11.02
C PHE A 39 22.82 -0.26 12.15
N SER A 40 22.72 0.23 13.39
CA SER A 40 23.29 -0.43 14.57
C SER A 40 22.63 -1.76 14.90
N GLU A 41 21.35 -1.92 14.59
CA GLU A 41 20.59 -3.14 14.85
C GLU A 41 19.42 -3.32 13.87
N ASN A 42 18.91 -4.55 13.81
CA ASN A 42 17.65 -4.83 13.15
C ASN A 42 16.46 -4.36 14.00
N LEU A 43 15.32 -4.11 13.37
CA LEU A 43 14.13 -3.72 14.12
C LEU A 43 13.72 -4.84 15.09
N PRO A 44 13.28 -4.50 16.32
CA PRO A 44 12.75 -5.49 17.24
C PRO A 44 11.44 -6.07 16.69
N LEU A 45 11.17 -7.34 17.05
CA LEU A 45 10.01 -8.06 16.55
C LEU A 45 8.68 -7.35 16.87
N SER A 46 8.59 -6.64 18.00
CA SER A 46 7.43 -5.82 18.37
C SER A 46 7.17 -4.70 17.36
N SER A 47 8.21 -3.97 16.94
CA SER A 47 8.10 -2.90 15.94
C SER A 47 7.69 -3.43 14.57
N ILE A 48 8.21 -4.60 14.18
CA ILE A 48 7.79 -5.28 12.94
C ILE A 48 6.31 -5.62 13.02
N ARG A 49 5.87 -6.31 14.08
CA ARG A 49 4.47 -6.70 14.29
C ARG A 49 3.53 -5.50 14.32
N ALA A 50 3.92 -4.42 14.99
CA ALA A 50 3.14 -3.18 15.02
C ALA A 50 2.97 -2.59 13.61
N THR A 51 4.06 -2.54 12.83
CA THR A 51 4.04 -2.07 11.44
C THR A 51 3.17 -2.95 10.56
N VAL A 52 3.33 -4.27 10.64
CA VAL A 52 2.52 -5.25 9.90
C VAL A 52 1.04 -5.12 10.26
N LYS A 53 0.70 -5.00 11.55
CA LYS A 53 -0.69 -4.80 12.00
C LYS A 53 -1.31 -3.54 11.43
N SER A 54 -0.60 -2.41 11.45
CA SER A 54 -1.08 -1.15 10.90
C SER A 54 -1.30 -1.22 9.39
N VAL A 55 -0.27 -1.65 8.65
CA VAL A 55 -0.33 -1.76 7.18
C VAL A 55 -1.38 -2.79 6.76
N GLY A 56 -1.40 -3.94 7.42
CA GLY A 56 -2.30 -5.05 7.12
C GLY A 56 -3.76 -4.66 7.32
N ARG A 57 -4.10 -4.09 8.49
CA ARG A 57 -5.48 -3.65 8.77
C ARG A 57 -5.96 -2.61 7.76
N TRP A 58 -5.16 -1.57 7.52
CA TRP A 58 -5.54 -0.54 6.56
C TRP A 58 -5.70 -1.10 5.15
N THR A 59 -4.75 -1.92 4.71
CA THR A 59 -4.78 -2.52 3.37
C THR A 59 -6.01 -3.42 3.21
N TRP A 60 -6.29 -4.27 4.20
CA TRP A 60 -7.43 -5.19 4.14
C TRP A 60 -8.78 -4.49 4.15
N ASP A 61 -8.93 -3.37 4.84
CA ASP A 61 -10.24 -2.68 4.91
C ASP A 61 -10.43 -1.65 3.80
N ARG A 62 -9.36 -0.98 3.36
CA ARG A 62 -9.47 0.26 2.55
C ARG A 62 -8.84 0.19 1.18
N TYR A 63 -7.87 -0.71 0.97
CA TYR A 63 -7.19 -0.77 -0.32
C TYR A 63 -8.04 -1.55 -1.34
N THR A 64 -8.40 -0.92 -2.46
CA THR A 64 -9.19 -1.54 -3.53
C THR A 64 -8.37 -1.81 -4.80
N GLY A 65 -7.07 -1.47 -4.81
CA GLY A 65 -6.24 -1.58 -6.01
C GLY A 65 -6.68 -0.66 -7.15
N ASP A 66 -7.60 0.27 -6.88
CA ASP A 66 -8.13 1.16 -7.90
C ASP A 66 -7.06 2.19 -8.30
N ARG A 67 -6.73 2.21 -9.59
CA ARG A 67 -5.85 3.21 -10.21
C ARG A 67 -6.56 4.55 -10.45
N ARG A 68 -7.82 4.71 -10.02
CA ARG A 68 -8.49 6.01 -9.89
C ARG A 68 -7.82 6.87 -8.82
N CYS A 69 -6.55 7.20 -9.05
CA CYS A 69 -6.00 8.41 -8.51
C CYS A 69 -6.73 9.56 -9.21
N HIS A 70 -7.48 10.35 -8.45
CA HIS A 70 -7.96 11.65 -8.91
C HIS A 70 -6.78 12.63 -8.96
N ARG A 71 -5.68 12.27 -9.65
CA ARG A 71 -4.55 13.17 -9.88
C ARG A 71 -4.94 14.13 -10.98
N GLY A 72 -5.31 15.35 -10.60
CA GLY A 72 -5.40 16.48 -11.53
C GLY A 72 -6.47 16.39 -12.61
N ALA A 73 -7.41 15.44 -12.52
CA ALA A 73 -8.59 15.43 -13.38
C ALA A 73 -9.56 16.49 -12.87
N MET A 74 -9.28 17.74 -13.21
CA MET A 74 -10.33 18.74 -13.28
C MET A 74 -11.37 18.15 -14.24
N GLN A 75 -12.59 17.88 -13.76
CA GLN A 75 -13.68 17.31 -14.56
C GLN A 75 -14.21 18.35 -15.58
N LEU A 76 -13.30 18.95 -16.34
CA LEU A 76 -13.57 19.88 -17.40
C LEU A 76 -13.83 19.09 -18.68
N ASP A 77 -14.72 19.63 -19.50
CA ASP A 77 -15.11 19.00 -20.75
C ASP A 77 -13.88 18.81 -21.67
N GLY A 78 -13.78 17.60 -22.24
CA GLY A 78 -12.73 17.23 -23.20
C GLY A 78 -12.80 18.01 -24.50
N SER A 79 -13.95 18.62 -24.80
CA SER A 79 -14.18 19.48 -25.97
C SER A 79 -13.49 20.85 -25.88
N LEU A 80 -13.12 21.30 -24.67
CA LEU A 80 -12.49 22.60 -24.44
C LEU A 80 -11.05 22.62 -24.94
N SER A 81 -10.64 23.75 -25.52
CA SER A 81 -9.24 24.00 -25.88
C SER A 81 -8.37 24.10 -24.63
N LEU A 82 -7.05 23.92 -24.79
CA LEU A 82 -6.10 24.00 -23.67
C LEU A 82 -6.20 25.34 -22.92
N THR A 83 -6.38 26.44 -23.66
CA THR A 83 -6.48 27.79 -23.10
C THR A 83 -7.73 27.96 -22.23
N GLU A 84 -8.89 27.45 -22.67
CA GLU A 84 -10.13 27.49 -21.90
C GLU A 84 -10.07 26.57 -20.68
N ARG A 85 -9.37 25.45 -20.80
CA ARG A 85 -9.18 24.54 -19.68
C ARG A 85 -8.29 25.15 -18.59
N GLN A 86 -7.30 25.95 -18.98
CA GLN A 86 -6.37 26.62 -18.07
C GLN A 86 -6.95 27.87 -17.42
N SER A 87 -7.93 28.55 -18.03
CA SER A 87 -8.58 29.73 -17.45
C SER A 87 -9.63 29.39 -16.38
N LEU A 88 -10.15 28.16 -16.39
CA LEU A 88 -11.12 27.67 -15.41
C LEU A 88 -10.45 27.11 -14.14
N ALA A 89 -9.12 26.89 -14.18
CA ALA A 89 -8.30 26.27 -13.14
C ALA A 89 -7.79 27.24 -12.09
#